data_AF-A0A2T0MBE0-F1
#
_entry.id   AF-A0A2T0MBE0-F1
#
_cell.length_a   1.000
_cell.length_b   1.000
_cell.length_c   1.000
_cell.angle_alpha   90.00
_cell.angle_beta   90.00
_cell.angle_gamma   90.00
#
_symmetry.space_group_name_H-M   'P 1'
#
loop_
_entity.id
_entity.type
_entity.pdbx_description
1 polymer ?
#
loop_
_entity_poly.entity_id
_entity_poly.type
_entity_poly.pdbx_seq_one_letter_code
_entity_poly.pdbx_strand_id
1 'polypeptide(L)'
;MNSSTSSNVIPSQELLVRLERNNMAMLRLSRKLSSYTCEPNNKSCFEKLYELRQDFKSFARRQSQIMGLLRGEKPTGKSLDSEVQRHLMSFKKLESDMAAYLLDTNKYY
;
A
#
# COMPACT_ATOMS: atom_id res chain seq x y z
N MET A 1 7.71 -16.01 -37.54
CA MET A 1 8.08 -14.87 -36.65
C MET A 1 7.24 -15.02 -35.41
N ASN A 2 7.79 -15.62 -34.34
CA ASN A 2 7.04 -15.99 -33.16
C ASN A 2 7.39 -15.00 -32.05
N SER A 3 6.52 -14.01 -31.84
CA SER A 3 6.63 -13.05 -30.76
C SER A 3 6.19 -13.73 -29.46
N SER A 4 7.13 -14.35 -28.76
CA SER A 4 6.92 -14.88 -27.42
C SER A 4 6.67 -13.71 -26.46
N THR A 5 5.41 -13.45 -26.15
CA THR A 5 5.03 -12.66 -24.97
C THR A 5 5.60 -13.38 -23.75
N SER A 6 6.71 -12.86 -23.23
CA SER A 6 7.29 -13.25 -21.94
C SER A 6 6.27 -12.93 -20.85
N SER A 7 5.43 -13.90 -20.52
CA SER A 7 4.66 -13.90 -19.28
C SER A 7 5.68 -14.02 -18.14
N ASN A 8 6.19 -12.87 -17.70
CA ASN A 8 7.05 -12.76 -16.53
C ASN A 8 6.24 -13.16 -15.29
N VAL A 9 6.16 -14.47 -15.02
CA VAL A 9 5.68 -15.00 -13.76
C VAL A 9 6.71 -14.60 -12.71
N ILE A 10 6.40 -13.55 -11.95
CA ILE A 10 7.24 -13.11 -10.83
C ILE A 10 7.28 -14.26 -9.82
N PRO A 11 8.45 -14.78 -9.43
CA PRO A 11 8.54 -15.83 -8.43
C PRO A 11 7.85 -15.42 -7.13
N SER A 12 7.10 -16.34 -6.50
CA SER A 12 6.37 -16.10 -5.25
C SER A 12 7.23 -15.46 -4.15
N GLN A 13 8.50 -15.84 -4.07
CA GLN A 13 9.47 -15.29 -3.12
C GLN A 13 9.82 -13.81 -3.39
N GLU A 14 10.01 -13.42 -4.65
CA GLU A 14 10.26 -12.00 -4.99
C GLU A 14 9.04 -11.15 -4.64
N LEU A 15 7.86 -11.68 -4.92
CA LEU A 15 6.60 -11.02 -4.61
C LEU A 15 6.41 -10.84 -3.10
N LEU A 16 6.69 -11.88 -2.31
CA LEU A 16 6.68 -11.82 -0.85
C LEU A 16 7.62 -10.73 -0.33
N VAL A 17 8.86 -10.67 -0.80
CA VAL A 17 9.83 -9.64 -0.41
C VAL A 17 9.32 -8.23 -0.76
N ARG A 18 8.72 -8.05 -1.93
CA ARG A 18 8.15 -6.75 -2.35
C ARG A 18 6.99 -6.34 -1.44
N LEU A 19 6.10 -7.26 -1.09
CA LEU A 19 4.99 -6.99 -0.19
C LEU A 19 5.49 -6.66 1.23
N GLU A 20 6.49 -7.36 1.74
CA GLU A 20 7.11 -7.05 3.03
C GLU A 20 7.73 -5.65 3.07
N ARG A 21 8.47 -5.28 2.02
CA ARG A 21 9.03 -3.93 1.87
C ARG A 21 7.94 -2.86 1.87
N ASN A 22 6.87 -3.08 1.10
CA ASN A 22 5.73 -2.16 1.06
C ASN A 22 5.06 -2.03 2.44
N ASN A 23 4.94 -3.13 3.19
CA ASN A 23 4.39 -3.11 4.54
C ASN A 23 5.25 -2.25 5.49
N MET A 24 6.58 -2.38 5.42
CA MET A 24 7.49 -1.55 6.21
C MET A 24 7.39 -0.06 5.86
N ALA A 25 7.27 0.27 4.57
CA ALA A 25 7.04 1.64 4.13
C ALA A 25 5.71 2.19 4.67
N MET A 26 4.63 1.41 4.59
CA MET A 26 3.32 1.82 5.11
C MET A 26 3.30 2.02 6.63
N LEU A 27 3.97 1.16 7.39
CA LEU A 27 4.13 1.36 8.84
C LEU A 27 4.86 2.66 9.16
N ARG A 28 5.91 3.00 8.40
CA ARG A 28 6.62 4.27 8.55
C ARG A 28 5.72 5.46 8.24
N LEU A 29 4.95 5.42 7.15
CA LEU A 29 4.04 6.50 6.78
C LEU A 29 2.90 6.66 7.79
N SER A 30 2.34 5.56 8.29
CA SER A 30 1.31 5.58 9.34
C SER A 30 1.82 6.23 10.64
N ARG A 31 3.07 5.93 11.04
CA ARG A 31 3.72 6.61 12.18
C ARG A 31 3.91 8.10 11.90
N LYS A 32 4.36 8.47 10.70
CA LYS A 32 4.52 9.89 10.30
C LYS A 32 3.19 10.63 10.33
N LEU A 33 2.11 10.02 9.84
CA LEU A 33 0.75 10.57 9.88
C LEU A 33 0.23 10.82 11.31
N SER A 34 0.81 10.14 12.30
CA SER A 34 0.49 10.31 13.72
C SER A 34 1.42 11.31 14.43
N SER A 35 2.34 11.94 13.70
CA SER A 35 3.25 12.95 14.23
C SER A 35 2.55 14.30 14.36
N TYR A 36 2.93 15.09 15.37
CA TYR A 36 2.53 16.49 15.53
C TYR A 36 2.87 17.35 14.29
N THR A 37 3.94 17.01 13.56
CA THR A 37 4.33 17.69 12.30
C THR A 37 3.37 17.46 11.14
N CYS A 38 2.38 16.57 11.33
CA CYS A 38 1.37 16.21 10.34
C CYS A 38 -0.04 16.50 10.85
N GLU A 39 -0.18 17.38 11.86
CA GLU A 39 -1.49 17.78 12.35
C GLU A 39 -2.27 18.61 11.31
N PRO A 40 -3.58 18.40 11.19
CA PRO A 40 -4.40 19.13 10.24
C PRO A 40 -4.64 20.55 10.78
N ASN A 41 -4.37 21.56 9.96
CA ASN A 41 -4.56 22.97 10.33
C ASN A 41 -5.87 23.57 9.81
N ASN A 42 -6.64 22.82 9.04
CA ASN A 42 -7.93 23.23 8.50
C ASN A 42 -8.86 22.02 8.36
N LYS A 43 -10.16 22.31 8.17
CA LYS A 43 -11.21 21.29 8.06
C LYS A 43 -10.92 20.25 6.96
N SER A 44 -10.47 20.69 5.78
CA SER A 44 -10.17 19.78 4.67
C SER A 44 -9.01 18.84 5.01
N CYS A 45 -7.96 19.34 5.66
CA CYS A 45 -6.86 18.49 6.12
C CYS A 45 -7.32 17.50 7.19
N PHE A 46 -8.24 17.90 8.08
CA PHE A 46 -8.78 16.99 9.09
C PHE A 46 -9.55 15.82 8.45
N GLU A 47 -10.38 16.11 7.46
CA GLU A 47 -11.13 15.10 6.69
C GLU A 47 -10.16 14.16 5.96
N LYS A 48 -9.17 14.70 5.23
CA LYS A 48 -8.13 13.91 4.55
C LYS A 48 -7.33 13.03 5.51
N LEU A 49 -6.96 13.56 6.68
CA LEU A 49 -6.25 12.78 7.71
C LEU A 49 -7.10 11.61 8.20
N TYR A 50 -8.39 11.83 8.41
CA TYR A 50 -9.31 10.78 8.83
C TYR A 50 -9.42 9.68 7.77
N GLU A 51 -9.61 10.06 6.49
CA GLU A 51 -9.65 9.13 5.36
C GLU A 51 -8.37 8.30 5.26
N LEU A 52 -7.20 8.97 5.27
CA LEU A 52 -5.90 8.29 5.23
C LEU A 52 -5.78 7.25 6.35
N ARG A 53 -6.20 7.56 7.58
CA ARG A 53 -6.15 6.61 8.71
C ARG A 53 -6.99 5.37 8.45
N GLN A 54 -8.17 5.51 7.84
CA GLN A 54 -9.02 4.36 7.49
C GLN A 54 -8.41 3.54 6.36
N ASP A 55 -7.81 4.22 5.37
CA ASP A 55 -7.14 3.57 4.25
C ASP A 55 -5.91 2.78 4.71
N PHE A 56 -5.09 3.34 5.61
CA PHE A 56 -3.95 2.63 6.22
C PHE A 56 -4.40 1.37 6.97
N LYS A 57 -5.48 1.43 7.76
CA LYS A 57 -6.04 0.26 8.46
C LYS A 57 -6.52 -0.80 7.49
N SER A 58 -7.27 -0.39 6.47
CA SER A 58 -7.81 -1.30 5.45
C SER A 58 -6.71 -1.96 4.63
N PHE A 59 -5.69 -1.18 4.25
CA PHE A 59 -4.50 -1.67 3.57
C PHE A 59 -3.77 -2.72 4.41
N ALA A 60 -3.48 -2.43 5.69
CA ALA A 60 -2.76 -3.35 6.57
C ALA A 60 -3.53 -4.68 6.76
N ARG A 61 -4.85 -4.61 6.94
CA ARG A 61 -5.70 -5.82 7.04
C ARG A 61 -5.61 -6.67 5.78
N ARG A 62 -5.71 -6.04 4.61
CA ARG A 62 -5.65 -6.76 3.33
C ARG A 62 -4.26 -7.32 3.04
N GLN A 63 -3.20 -6.60 3.39
CA GLN A 63 -1.84 -7.07 3.28
C GLN A 63 -1.62 -8.34 4.11
N SER A 64 -2.10 -8.36 5.36
CA SER A 64 -2.02 -9.54 6.22
C SER A 64 -2.72 -10.76 5.61
N GLN A 65 -3.88 -10.57 4.99
CA GLN A 65 -4.62 -11.63 4.30
C GLN A 65 -3.82 -12.17 3.09
N ILE A 66 -3.30 -11.29 2.24
CA ILE A 66 -2.52 -11.68 1.05
C ILE A 66 -1.24 -12.42 1.46
N MET A 67 -0.52 -11.92 2.47
CA MET A 67 0.67 -12.59 3.00
C MET A 67 0.34 -13.97 3.58
N GLY A 68 -0.81 -14.13 4.25
CA GLY A 68 -1.27 -15.43 4.72
C GLY A 68 -1.55 -16.41 3.58
N LEU A 69 -2.16 -15.94 2.49
CA LEU A 69 -2.42 -16.75 1.29
C LEU A 69 -1.13 -17.14 0.57
N LEU A 70 -0.16 -16.24 0.46
CA LEU A 70 1.14 -16.49 -0.19
C LEU A 70 2.05 -17.42 0.62
N ARG A 71 1.91 -17.43 1.96
CA ARG A 71 2.66 -18.32 2.86
C ARG A 71 2.03 -19.70 3.00
N GLY A 72 0.76 -19.86 2.63
CA GLY A 72 0.08 -21.14 2.63
C GLY A 72 0.51 -22.02 1.45
N GLU A 73 0.69 -23.33 1.67
CA GLU A 73 1.11 -24.30 0.66
C GLU A 73 0.02 -24.65 -0.39
N LYS A 74 -1.12 -23.95 -0.42
CA LYS A 74 -2.19 -24.24 -1.37
C LYS A 74 -1.91 -23.58 -2.72
N PRO A 75 -2.20 -24.26 -3.85
CA PRO A 75 -1.96 -23.71 -5.17
C PRO A 75 -2.73 -22.40 -5.34
N THR A 76 -1.98 -21.32 -5.50
CA THR A 76 -2.51 -19.98 -5.67
C THR A 76 -2.98 -19.82 -7.11
N GLY A 77 -4.29 -19.80 -7.32
CA GLY A 77 -4.88 -19.61 -8.65
C GLY A 77 -4.74 -18.16 -9.15
N LYS A 78 -5.10 -17.92 -10.42
CA LYS A 78 -5.13 -16.59 -11.09
C LYS A 78 -5.80 -15.47 -10.26
N SER A 79 -6.69 -15.84 -9.34
CA SER A 79 -7.34 -14.91 -8.41
C SER A 79 -6.33 -14.20 -7.50
N LEU A 80 -5.30 -14.89 -6.99
CA LEU A 80 -4.34 -14.29 -6.06
C LEU A 80 -3.45 -13.27 -6.77
N ASP A 81 -2.96 -13.58 -7.97
CA ASP A 81 -2.15 -12.63 -8.75
C ASP A 81 -2.90 -11.33 -8.99
N SER A 82 -4.19 -11.42 -9.36
CA SER A 82 -5.03 -10.24 -9.57
C SER A 82 -5.25 -9.43 -8.29
N GLU A 83 -5.32 -10.09 -7.14
CA GLU A 83 -5.49 -9.46 -5.84
C GLU A 83 -4.21 -8.78 -5.38
N VAL A 84 -3.07 -9.44 -5.56
CA VAL A 84 -1.74 -8.89 -5.31
C VAL A 84 -1.51 -7.64 -6.16
N GLN A 85 -1.79 -7.70 -7.45
CA GLN A 85 -1.62 -6.54 -8.35
C GLN A 85 -2.50 -5.36 -7.90
N ARG A 86 -3.76 -5.64 -7.55
CA ARG A 86 -4.66 -4.62 -7.01
C ARG A 86 -4.12 -4.02 -5.71
N HIS A 87 -3.57 -4.85 -4.84
CA HIS A 87 -2.98 -4.40 -3.58
C HIS A 87 -1.73 -3.53 -3.80
N LEU A 88 -0.88 -3.87 -4.77
CA LEU A 88 0.26 -3.05 -5.17
C LEU A 88 -0.19 -1.69 -5.76
N MET A 89 -1.29 -1.64 -6.51
CA MET A 89 -1.87 -0.38 -6.96
C MET A 89 -2.42 0.44 -5.78
N SER A 90 -3.09 -0.20 -4.83
CA SER A 90 -3.56 0.46 -3.60
C SER A 90 -2.41 1.06 -2.79
N PHE A 91 -1.26 0.38 -2.73
CA PHE A 91 -0.05 0.92 -2.10
C PHE A 91 0.38 2.24 -2.75
N LYS A 92 0.49 2.27 -4.08
CA LYS A 92 0.89 3.48 -4.82
C LYS A 92 -0.10 4.62 -4.64
N LYS A 93 -1.40 4.31 -4.64
CA LYS A 93 -2.44 5.31 -4.37
C LYS A 93 -2.27 5.90 -2.97
N LEU A 94 -2.14 5.05 -1.95
CA LEU A 94 -2.02 5.50 -0.55
C LEU A 94 -0.73 6.30 -0.32
N GLU A 95 0.37 5.93 -0.98
CA GLU A 95 1.62 6.71 -0.99
C GLU A 95 1.41 8.09 -1.62
N SER A 96 0.73 8.18 -2.76
CA SER A 96 0.39 9.44 -3.42
C SER A 96 -0.53 10.32 -2.57
N ASP A 97 -1.56 9.73 -1.97
CA ASP A 97 -2.51 10.45 -1.11
C ASP A 97 -1.81 11.02 0.13
N MET A 98 -0.90 10.24 0.72
CA MET A 98 -0.05 10.69 1.83
C MET A 98 0.87 11.85 1.40
N ALA A 99 1.49 11.76 0.22
CA ALA A 99 2.33 12.84 -0.29
C ALA A 99 1.52 14.13 -0.52
N ALA A 100 0.32 14.01 -1.10
CA ALA A 100 -0.59 15.15 -1.29
C ALA A 100 -1.01 15.78 0.05
N TYR A 101 -1.34 14.95 1.04
CA TYR A 101 -1.64 15.43 2.40
C TYR A 101 -0.46 16.18 3.00
N LEU A 102 0.75 15.61 2.92
CA LEU A 102 1.96 16.26 3.45
C LEU A 102 2.21 17.61 2.77
N LEU A 103 2.05 17.71 1.45
CA LEU A 103 2.17 18.98 0.74
C LEU A 103 1.13 20.00 1.20
N ASP A 104 -0.09 19.58 1.47
CA ASP A 104 -1.13 20.48 1.97
C ASP A 104 -0.90 20.93 3.41
N THR A 105 -0.38 20.07 4.28
CA THR A 105 -0.04 20.41 5.67
C THR A 105 1.27 21.19 5.81
N ASN A 106 2.24 20.95 4.92
CA ASN A 106 3.56 21.57 4.95
C ASN A 106 3.60 22.94 4.25
N LYS A 107 2.48 23.40 3.66
CA LYS A 107 2.33 24.76 3.10
C LYS A 107 2.40 25.88 4.14
N TYR A 108 2.44 25.55 5.43
CA TYR A 108 2.35 26.50 6.54
C TYR A 108 3.54 26.43 7.50
N TYR A 109 4.62 25.72 7.11
CA TYR A 109 5.92 25.73 7.79
C TYR A 109 7.01 26.28 6.88
#